data_AF-A0A336ND45-F1
#
_entry.id   AF-A0A336ND45-F1
#
_cell.length_a   1.000
_cell.length_b   1.000
_cell.length_c   1.000
_cell.angle_alpha   90.00
_cell.angle_beta   90.00
_cell.angle_gamma   90.00
#
_symmetry.space_group_name_H-M   'P 1'
#
loop_
_entity.id
_entity.type
_entity.pdbx_description
1 polymer ?
#
loop_
_entity_poly.entity_id
_entity_poly.type
_entity_poly.pdbx_seq_one_letter_code
_entity_poly.pdbx_strand_id
1 'polypeptide(L)'
;MQNKKAQYEAIKPEECLVHAEVGSKQITAVIADLTGIPVNSMTGDELTKLTELPIILNDNIKGQEQAIEQIHKNLLTAMADLRRAGTPLGALLLVGPSGVGKTETAIQIAEHILVENNF
;
A
#
# COMPACT_ATOMS: atom_id res chain seq x y z
N MET A 1 -41.34 -11.84 -1.33
CA MET A 1 -39.89 -11.72 -1.04
C MET A 1 -39.03 -11.99 -2.28
N GLN A 2 -39.27 -13.07 -3.05
CA GLN A 2 -38.47 -13.41 -4.24
C GLN A 2 -38.51 -12.38 -5.39
N ASN A 3 -39.66 -11.76 -5.69
CA ASN A 3 -39.76 -10.78 -6.79
C ASN A 3 -38.93 -9.50 -6.60
N LYS A 4 -38.61 -9.11 -5.35
CA LYS A 4 -37.78 -7.91 -5.08
C LYS A 4 -36.28 -8.20 -5.20
N LYS A 5 -35.84 -9.44 -4.98
CA LYS A 5 -34.44 -9.85 -5.12
C LYS A 5 -34.00 -9.85 -6.60
N ALA A 6 -34.85 -10.37 -7.48
CA ALA A 6 -34.57 -10.38 -8.93
C ALA A 6 -34.51 -8.98 -9.55
N GLN A 7 -35.31 -8.04 -9.05
CA GLN A 7 -35.27 -6.63 -9.47
C GLN A 7 -33.99 -5.92 -9.00
N TYR A 8 -33.41 -6.37 -7.89
CA TYR A 8 -32.20 -5.80 -7.31
C TYR A 8 -30.93 -6.27 -8.04
N GLU A 9 -30.87 -7.56 -8.41
CA GLU A 9 -29.74 -8.13 -9.18
C GLU A 9 -29.62 -7.57 -10.61
N ALA A 10 -30.71 -7.00 -11.15
CA ALA A 10 -30.73 -6.37 -12.47
C ALA A 10 -30.22 -4.92 -12.49
N ILE A 11 -30.03 -4.30 -11.33
CA ILE A 11 -29.50 -2.93 -11.21
C ILE A 11 -27.98 -3.01 -11.32
N LYS A 12 -27.40 -2.22 -12.22
CA LYS A 12 -25.95 -2.14 -12.35
C LYS A 12 -25.33 -1.68 -11.03
N PRO A 13 -24.18 -2.23 -10.61
CA PRO A 13 -23.56 -1.90 -9.33
C PRO A 13 -23.35 -0.39 -9.12
N GLU A 14 -23.08 0.33 -10.21
CA GLU A 14 -22.85 1.78 -10.24
C GLU A 14 -24.11 2.66 -10.08
N GLU A 15 -25.31 2.10 -10.20
CA GLU A 15 -26.60 2.81 -9.97
C GLU A 15 -27.29 2.37 -8.66
N CYS A 16 -26.64 1.51 -7.88
CA CYS A 16 -27.20 0.92 -6.67
C CYS A 16 -26.97 1.82 -5.45
N LEU A 17 -27.97 2.63 -5.10
CA LEU A 17 -27.91 3.56 -3.95
C LEU A 17 -27.99 2.85 -2.58
N VAL A 18 -28.38 1.57 -2.53
CA VAL A 18 -28.56 0.81 -1.28
C VAL A 18 -28.03 -0.58 -1.50
N HIS A 19 -27.00 -0.98 -0.74
CA HIS A 19 -26.52 -2.36 -0.77
C HIS A 19 -27.38 -3.25 0.13
N ALA A 20 -27.99 -4.29 -0.42
CA ALA A 20 -28.83 -5.24 0.31
C ALA A 20 -28.02 -6.14 1.28
N GLU A 21 -26.71 -6.27 1.06
CA GLU A 21 -25.80 -7.09 1.87
C GLU A 21 -24.52 -6.31 2.15
N VAL A 22 -23.98 -6.46 3.36
CA VAL A 22 -22.72 -5.83 3.77
C VAL A 22 -21.57 -6.73 3.34
N GLY A 23 -20.83 -6.32 2.31
CA GLY A 23 -19.63 -7.00 1.82
C GLY A 23 -18.35 -6.35 2.32
N SER A 24 -17.21 -6.94 1.95
CA SER A 24 -15.87 -6.44 2.31
C SER A 24 -15.66 -4.98 1.89
N LYS A 25 -16.14 -4.57 0.72
CA LYS A 25 -16.01 -3.18 0.23
C LYS A 25 -16.69 -2.16 1.13
N GLN A 26 -17.89 -2.44 1.62
CA GLN A 26 -18.61 -1.52 2.52
C GLN A 26 -17.95 -1.45 3.89
N ILE A 27 -17.42 -2.57 4.39
CA ILE A 27 -16.67 -2.62 5.65
C ILE A 27 -15.37 -1.80 5.52
N THR A 28 -14.64 -1.97 4.42
CA THR A 28 -13.42 -1.21 4.10
C THR A 28 -13.70 0.29 4.05
N ALA A 29 -14.77 0.73 3.39
CA ALA A 29 -15.12 2.15 3.31
C ALA A 29 -15.37 2.76 4.70
N VAL A 30 -16.10 2.05 5.57
CA VAL A 30 -16.37 2.53 6.94
C VAL A 30 -15.11 2.60 7.80
N ILE A 31 -14.22 1.60 7.71
CA ILE A 31 -12.96 1.62 8.45
C ILE A 31 -12.03 2.73 7.93
N ALA A 32 -11.99 2.94 6.60
CA ALA A 32 -11.23 4.01 5.99
C ALA A 32 -11.73 5.39 6.43
N ASP A 33 -13.04 5.62 6.45
CA ASP A 33 -13.63 6.87 6.94
C ASP A 33 -13.32 7.13 8.43
N LEU A 34 -13.32 6.07 9.25
CA LEU A 34 -13.03 6.18 10.69
C LEU A 34 -11.56 6.42 11.00
N THR A 35 -10.65 5.92 10.17
CA THR A 35 -9.20 5.93 10.44
C THR A 35 -8.41 6.88 9.57
N GLY A 36 -9.00 7.34 8.46
CA GLY A 36 -8.31 8.07 7.39
C GLY A 36 -7.32 7.20 6.59
N ILE A 37 -7.30 5.88 6.84
CA ILE A 37 -6.35 4.94 6.22
C ILE A 37 -7.14 3.96 5.35
N PRO A 38 -6.95 3.97 4.02
CA PRO A 38 -7.61 3.02 3.14
C PRO A 38 -7.22 1.58 3.52
N VAL A 39 -8.22 0.72 3.72
CA VAL A 39 -7.99 -0.70 4.00
C VAL A 39 -7.79 -1.43 2.66
N ASN A 40 -6.64 -1.23 2.04
CA ASN A 40 -6.20 -2.10 0.96
C ASN A 40 -5.55 -3.34 1.56
N SER A 41 -6.24 -4.47 1.46
CA SER A 41 -5.56 -5.76 1.42
C SER A 41 -4.70 -5.76 0.16
N MET A 42 -3.39 -5.93 0.30
CA MET A 42 -2.41 -5.70 -0.77
C MET A 42 -2.90 -6.21 -2.13
N THR A 43 -3.29 -5.27 -2.98
CA THR A 43 -3.59 -5.54 -4.38
C THR A 43 -2.28 -5.94 -5.05
N GLY A 44 -2.31 -6.87 -6.01
CA GLY A 44 -1.09 -7.41 -6.64
C GLY A 44 -0.10 -6.35 -7.17
N ASP A 45 -0.57 -5.12 -7.37
CA ASP A 45 0.23 -3.95 -7.75
C ASP A 45 1.24 -3.54 -6.66
N GLU A 46 0.91 -3.62 -5.37
CA GLU A 46 1.84 -3.25 -4.30
C GLU A 46 3.00 -4.24 -4.18
N LEU A 47 2.72 -5.54 -4.31
CA LEU A 47 3.74 -6.57 -4.32
C LEU A 47 4.68 -6.41 -5.53
N THR A 48 4.13 -6.04 -6.68
CA THR A 48 4.90 -5.77 -7.90
C THR A 48 5.81 -4.55 -7.69
N LYS A 49 5.26 -3.44 -7.18
CA LYS A 49 6.04 -2.24 -6.84
C LYS A 49 7.16 -2.53 -5.84
N LEU A 50 6.91 -3.33 -4.81
CA LEU A 50 7.95 -3.70 -3.86
C LEU A 50 9.04 -4.55 -4.52
N THR A 51 8.65 -5.50 -5.37
CA THR A 51 9.60 -6.37 -6.09
C THR A 51 10.52 -5.57 -7.02
N GLU A 52 9.98 -4.52 -7.66
CA GLU A 52 10.72 -3.64 -8.59
C GLU A 52 11.45 -2.49 -7.89
N LEU A 53 11.15 -2.21 -6.61
CA LEU A 53 11.68 -1.09 -5.85
C LEU A 53 13.22 -0.94 -5.94
N PRO A 54 14.04 -2.00 -5.83
CA PRO A 54 15.50 -1.84 -5.96
C PRO A 54 15.92 -1.32 -7.32
N ILE A 55 15.24 -1.71 -8.39
CA ILE A 55 15.56 -1.28 -9.76
C ILE A 55 15.25 0.21 -9.87
N ILE A 56 14.05 0.61 -9.46
CA ILE A 56 13.59 2.01 -9.48
C ILE A 56 14.53 2.92 -8.66
N LEU A 57 14.95 2.47 -7.48
CA LEU A 57 15.85 3.24 -6.63
C LEU A 57 17.26 3.34 -7.21
N ASN A 58 17.82 2.25 -7.76
CA ASN A 58 19.16 2.25 -8.36
C ASN A 58 19.24 3.09 -9.66
N ASP A 59 18.13 3.26 -10.37
CA ASP A 59 18.06 4.14 -11.53
C ASP A 59 18.32 5.61 -11.15
N ASN A 60 17.83 6.03 -9.98
CA ASN A 60 17.89 7.42 -9.52
C ASN A 60 19.01 7.69 -8.50
N ILE A 61 19.41 6.67 -7.72
CA ILE A 61 20.36 6.80 -6.61
C ILE A 61 21.61 5.99 -6.92
N LYS A 62 22.76 6.67 -7.00
CA LYS A 62 24.03 6.05 -7.40
C LYS A 62 24.92 5.73 -6.20
N GLY A 63 25.54 4.55 -6.21
CA GLY A 63 26.52 4.11 -5.21
C GLY A 63 25.93 3.79 -3.84
N GLN A 64 24.64 3.44 -3.78
CA GLN A 64 23.93 3.04 -2.55
C GLN A 64 23.31 1.64 -2.68
N GLU A 65 23.78 0.79 -3.60
CA GLU A 65 23.14 -0.50 -3.90
C GLU A 65 22.94 -1.35 -2.64
N GLN A 66 23.95 -1.41 -1.77
CA GLN A 66 23.89 -2.17 -0.52
C GLN A 66 22.83 -1.64 0.44
N ALA A 67 22.70 -0.31 0.57
CA ALA A 67 21.71 0.28 1.46
C ALA A 67 20.29 0.02 0.94
N ILE A 68 20.09 0.15 -0.38
CA ILE A 68 18.83 -0.14 -1.08
C ILE A 68 18.43 -1.61 -0.88
N GLU A 69 19.38 -2.55 -1.01
CA GLU A 69 19.12 -3.98 -0.80
C GLU A 69 18.68 -4.29 0.64
N GLN A 70 19.31 -3.67 1.65
CA GLN A 70 18.91 -3.85 3.05
C GLN A 70 17.51 -3.29 3.32
N ILE A 71 17.17 -2.14 2.74
CA ILE A 71 15.85 -1.54 2.84
C ILE A 71 14.80 -2.48 2.22
N HIS A 72 15.04 -2.96 1.00
CA HIS A 72 14.14 -3.87 0.29
C HIS A 72 13.87 -5.16 1.10
N LYS A 73 14.93 -5.77 1.65
CA LYS A 73 14.79 -6.96 2.49
C LYS A 73 13.95 -6.71 3.76
N ASN A 74 14.15 -5.56 4.40
CA ASN A 74 13.37 -5.18 5.58
C ASN A 74 11.88 -4.97 5.25
N LEU A 75 11.58 -4.33 4.11
CA LEU A 75 10.21 -4.12 3.63
C LEU A 75 9.53 -5.46 3.28
N LEU A 76 10.22 -6.37 2.58
CA LEU A 76 9.71 -7.73 2.31
C LEU A 76 9.40 -8.49 3.61
N THR A 77 10.27 -8.36 4.61
CA THR A 77 10.08 -8.99 5.93
C THR A 77 8.87 -8.40 6.67
N ALA A 78 8.64 -7.09 6.53
CA ALA A 78 7.48 -6.42 7.10
C ALA A 78 6.18 -6.86 6.41
N MET A 79 6.21 -7.03 5.08
CA MET A 79 5.07 -7.49 4.29
C MET A 79 4.70 -8.96 4.51
N ALA A 80 5.69 -9.83 4.76
CA ALA A 80 5.44 -11.24 5.07
C ALA A 80 4.72 -11.47 6.41
N ASP A 81 4.29 -10.39 7.08
CA ASP A 81 3.53 -10.36 8.33
C ASP A 81 4.13 -11.25 9.43
N LEU A 82 5.46 -11.31 9.48
CA LEU A 82 6.19 -11.96 10.57
C LEU A 82 6.17 -11.11 11.86
N ARG A 83 5.29 -10.10 11.96
CA ARG A 83 5.25 -9.09 13.03
C ARG A 83 3.84 -8.98 13.62
N ARG A 84 3.74 -8.41 14.82
CA ARG A 84 2.47 -8.32 15.55
C ARG A 84 1.60 -7.21 14.96
N ALA A 85 0.29 -7.45 14.91
CA ALA A 85 -0.71 -6.42 14.60
C ALA A 85 -0.49 -5.15 15.45
N GLY A 86 -0.51 -3.98 14.81
CA GLY A 86 -0.28 -2.68 15.45
C GLY A 86 1.18 -2.22 15.51
N THR A 87 2.12 -2.97 14.94
CA THR A 87 3.52 -2.51 14.78
C THR A 87 3.72 -1.81 13.43
N PRO A 88 4.54 -0.74 13.37
CA PRO A 88 4.85 -0.09 12.10
C PRO A 88 5.59 -1.05 11.15
N LEU A 89 5.36 -0.88 9.84
CA LEU A 89 6.04 -1.64 8.78
C LEU A 89 7.57 -1.62 8.95
N GLY A 90 8.12 -0.48 9.38
CA GLY A 90 9.52 -0.40 9.79
C GLY A 90 9.92 1.01 10.22
N ALA A 91 11.09 1.10 10.83
CA ALA A 91 11.78 2.37 11.10
C ALA A 91 13.19 2.27 10.50
N LEU A 92 13.52 3.25 9.67
CA LEU A 92 14.80 3.30 8.95
C LEU A 92 15.57 4.54 9.40
N LEU A 93 16.86 4.37 9.67
CA LEU A 93 17.78 5.46 9.92
C LEU A 93 18.84 5.49 8.82
N LEU A 94 18.77 6.49 7.95
CA LEU A 94 19.75 6.69 6.88
C LEU A 94 20.91 7.54 7.41
N VAL A 95 22.13 6.98 7.45
CA VAL A 95 23.32 7.62 8.02
C VAL A 95 24.41 7.77 6.96
N GLY A 96 25.09 8.92 6.96
CA GLY A 96 26.18 9.19 6.02
C GLY A 96 26.45 10.69 5.84
N PRO A 97 27.53 11.06 5.13
CA PRO A 97 27.93 12.45 4.92
C PRO A 97 26.89 13.24 4.11
N SER A 98 26.97 14.58 4.11
CA SER A 98 26.04 15.42 3.34
C SER A 98 26.16 15.13 1.83
N GLY A 99 25.05 15.24 1.10
CA GLY A 99 25.02 15.12 -0.36
C GLY A 99 24.99 13.70 -0.96
N VAL A 100 25.04 12.63 -0.15
CA VAL A 100 25.07 11.23 -0.65
C VAL A 100 23.70 10.64 -1.03
N GLY A 101 22.63 11.44 -1.03
CA GLY A 101 21.30 10.97 -1.44
C GLY A 101 20.43 10.33 -0.35
N LYS A 102 20.73 10.52 0.94
CA LYS A 102 19.89 10.01 2.05
C LYS A 102 18.45 10.51 1.98
N THR A 103 18.28 11.82 1.83
CA THR A 103 16.95 12.45 1.74
C THR A 103 16.21 11.99 0.49
N GLU A 104 16.90 11.93 -0.65
CA GLU A 104 16.34 11.45 -1.91
C GLU A 104 15.87 9.99 -1.80
N THR A 105 16.66 9.14 -1.16
CA THR A 105 16.28 7.74 -0.89
C THR A 105 14.99 7.66 -0.09
N ALA A 106 14.83 8.49 0.95
CA ALA A 106 13.61 8.52 1.75
C ALA A 106 12.39 9.01 0.96
N ILE A 107 12.57 10.03 0.10
CA ILE A 107 11.51 10.57 -0.76
C ILE A 107 11.06 9.52 -1.78
N GLN A 108 12.00 8.90 -2.49
CA GLN A 108 11.69 7.87 -3.49
C GLN A 108 10.96 6.67 -2.85
N ILE A 109 11.41 6.20 -1.68
CA ILE A 109 10.70 5.13 -0.96
C ILE A 109 9.27 5.57 -0.61
N ALA A 110 9.08 6.81 -0.15
CA ALA A 110 7.75 7.31 0.17
C ALA A 110 6.85 7.38 -1.07
N GLU A 111 7.37 7.90 -2.18
CA GLU A 111 6.63 8.02 -3.45
C GLU A 111 6.19 6.66 -4.01
N HIS A 112 7.07 5.66 -3.97
CA HIS A 112 6.79 4.36 -4.61
C HIS A 112 6.07 3.36 -3.69
N ILE A 113 6.23 3.47 -2.36
CA ILE A 113 5.70 2.49 -1.39
C ILE A 113 4.66 3.08 -0.43
N LEU A 114 4.74 4.36 -0.06
CA LEU A 114 3.88 4.93 1.00
C LEU A 114 2.76 5.84 0.48
N VAL A 115 2.94 6.49 -0.67
CA VAL A 115 1.94 7.40 -1.25
C VAL A 115 1.05 6.63 -2.23
N GLU A 116 -0.08 6.15 -1.74
CA GLU A 116 -1.22 5.81 -2.59
C GLU A 116 -1.82 7.11 -3.17
N ASN A 117 -1.61 7.36 -4.46
CA ASN A 117 -2.44 8.30 -5.22
C ASN A 117 -3.76 7.60 -5.55
N ASN A 118 -4.79 7.81 -4.73
CA ASN A 118 -6.18 7.60 -5.11
C ASN A 118 -7.01 8.78 -4.58
N PHE A 119 -7.27 9.75 -5.45
CA PHE A 119 -8.36 10.70 -5.28
C PHE A 119 -9.69 10.05 -5.62
#